data_AF-A0A1Z7ZT89-F1
#
_entry.id   AF-A0A1Z7ZT89-F1
#
_cell.length_a   1.000
_cell.length_b   1.000
_cell.length_c   1.000
_cell.angle_alpha   90.00
_cell.angle_beta   90.00
_cell.angle_gamma   90.00
#
_symmetry.space_group_name_H-M   'P 1'
#
loop_
_entity.id
_entity.type
_entity.pdbx_description
1 polymer ?
#
loop_
_entity_poly.entity_id
_entity_poly.type
_entity_poly.pdbx_seq_one_letter_code
_entity_poly.pdbx_strand_id
1 'polypeptide(L)'
;MVYTIFKVIETDNHYCNSDVTYKSLMLPKEIPSEVRNNLLKKREEALEKKTATKVDRENLYLNPNDWVVILEVDYDLCKTKVAKRIFKFKTTNKKAIDSLIQKQIHTTHAMIENDYISHTILYVGQPYVKEEALFFDSLWSDLKSNILEWLNEDEKEEFKKEYNKAAGIGVRG
;
A
#
# COMPACT_ATOMS: atom_id res chain seq x y z
N MET A 1 -4.78 -1.15 -11.55
CA MET A 1 -4.60 -1.89 -10.28
C MET A 1 -4.93 -0.99 -9.10
N VAL A 2 -5.29 -1.56 -7.97
CA VAL A 2 -5.37 -0.88 -6.67
C VAL A 2 -4.18 -1.34 -5.84
N TYR A 3 -3.28 -0.43 -5.50
CA TYR A 3 -2.11 -0.68 -4.67
C TYR A 3 -2.38 -0.16 -3.25
N THR A 4 -2.73 -1.08 -2.36
CA THR A 4 -3.07 -0.77 -0.96
C THR A 4 -1.82 -0.86 -0.10
N ILE A 5 -1.65 0.13 0.78
CA ILE A 5 -0.56 0.20 1.74
C ILE A 5 -1.16 0.23 3.15
N PHE A 6 -0.70 -0.71 3.98
CA PHE A 6 -1.03 -0.87 5.39
C PHE A 6 0.13 -0.36 6.23
N LYS A 7 -0.05 0.76 6.93
CA LYS A 7 0.94 1.32 7.85
C LYS A 7 0.67 0.79 9.25
N VAL A 8 1.69 0.24 9.89
CA VAL A 8 1.61 -0.20 11.28
C VAL A 8 1.98 1.00 12.15
N ILE A 9 1.05 1.44 13.00
CA ILE A 9 1.18 2.68 13.77
C ILE A 9 1.39 2.35 15.24
N GLU A 10 2.53 2.77 15.77
CA GLU A 10 2.72 2.87 17.21
C GLU A 10 2.05 4.15 17.70
N THR A 11 1.00 4.01 18.51
CA THR A 11 0.26 5.14 19.06
C THR A 11 0.91 5.64 20.35
N ASP A 12 1.24 6.92 20.36
CA ASP A 12 1.71 7.64 21.53
C ASP A 12 1.15 9.05 21.47
N ASN A 13 -0.08 9.25 21.98
CA ASN A 13 -0.84 10.51 21.92
C ASN A 13 -1.12 11.06 20.50
N HIS A 14 -2.16 11.89 20.37
CA HIS A 14 -2.81 12.21 19.09
C HIS A 14 -1.91 12.76 17.96
N TYR A 15 -0.78 13.42 18.28
CA TYR A 15 0.14 13.98 17.27
C TYR A 15 1.47 13.24 17.15
N CYS A 16 1.73 12.28 18.04
CA CYS A 16 3.02 11.60 18.20
C CYS A 16 3.02 10.14 17.78
N ASN A 17 1.96 9.72 17.08
CA ASN A 17 1.90 8.45 16.38
C ASN A 17 3.14 8.28 15.49
N SER A 18 3.73 7.10 15.44
CA SER A 18 4.88 6.80 14.59
C SER A 18 4.55 5.61 13.70
N ASP A 19 4.87 5.72 12.42
CA ASP A 19 4.77 4.60 11.49
C ASP A 19 5.98 3.68 11.71
N VAL A 20 5.75 2.46 12.19
CA VAL A 20 6.81 1.49 12.51
C VAL A 20 7.26 0.73 11.26
N THR A 21 6.30 0.38 10.41
CA THR A 21 6.56 -0.35 9.17
C THR A 21 5.35 -0.26 8.24
N TYR A 22 5.51 -0.77 7.01
CA TYR A 22 4.38 -0.94 6.10
C TYR A 22 4.35 -2.33 5.48
N LYS A 23 3.14 -2.73 5.05
CA LYS A 23 2.91 -3.82 4.10
C LYS A 23 2.13 -3.29 2.93
N SER A 24 2.30 -3.91 1.75
CA SER A 24 1.49 -3.57 0.59
C SER A 24 0.78 -4.79 0.02
N LEU A 25 -0.30 -4.52 -0.71
CA LEU A 25 -1.07 -5.50 -1.44
C LEU A 25 -1.59 -4.88 -2.72
N MET A 26 -1.52 -5.62 -3.82
CA MET A 26 -2.01 -5.16 -5.11
C MET A 26 -3.17 -6.03 -5.57
N LEU A 27 -4.26 -5.39 -5.98
CA LEU A 27 -5.48 -6.07 -6.44
C LEU A 27 -5.97 -5.47 -7.76
N PRO A 28 -6.54 -6.28 -8.67
CA PRO A 28 -7.22 -5.76 -9.85
C PRO A 28 -8.33 -4.77 -9.46
N LYS A 29 -8.48 -3.69 -10.23
CA LYS A 29 -9.51 -2.67 -9.96
C LYS A 29 -10.91 -3.16 -10.34
N GLU A 30 -10.95 -4.13 -11.25
CA GLU A 30 -12.12 -4.79 -11.83
C GLU A 30 -12.79 -5.75 -10.83
N ILE A 31 -12.10 -6.18 -9.77
CA ILE A 31 -12.74 -6.91 -8.67
C ILE A 31 -13.76 -5.97 -8.00
N PRO A 32 -15.00 -6.43 -7.72
CA PRO A 32 -16.00 -5.63 -7.03
C PRO A 32 -15.47 -4.98 -5.74
N SER A 33 -15.86 -3.73 -5.49
CA SER A 33 -15.34 -2.98 -4.34
C SER A 33 -15.65 -3.63 -3.00
N GLU A 34 -16.80 -4.27 -2.87
CA GLU A 34 -17.21 -4.98 -1.65
C GLU A 34 -16.28 -6.17 -1.37
N VAL A 35 -16.09 -7.06 -2.34
CA VAL A 35 -15.18 -8.21 -2.25
C VAL A 35 -13.76 -7.74 -1.92
N ARG A 36 -13.27 -6.70 -2.62
CA ARG A 36 -11.96 -6.11 -2.35
C ARG A 36 -11.86 -5.55 -0.93
N ASN A 37 -12.87 -4.79 -0.47
CA ASN A 37 -12.83 -4.17 0.84
C ASN A 37 -12.91 -5.19 1.99
N ASN A 38 -13.70 -6.25 1.84
CA ASN A 38 -13.75 -7.35 2.81
C ASN A 38 -12.36 -7.98 2.98
N LEU A 39 -11.68 -8.27 1.87
CA LEU A 39 -10.32 -8.79 1.86
C LEU A 39 -9.32 -7.87 2.57
N LEU A 40 -9.33 -6.59 2.20
CA LEU A 40 -8.42 -5.60 2.76
C LEU A 40 -8.67 -5.40 4.25
N LYS A 41 -9.92 -5.43 4.69
CA LYS A 41 -10.30 -5.32 6.10
C LYS A 41 -9.80 -6.51 6.93
N LYS A 42 -9.96 -7.74 6.43
CA LYS A 42 -9.41 -8.92 7.14
C LYS A 42 -7.90 -8.88 7.28
N ARG A 43 -7.21 -8.41 6.25
CA ARG A 43 -5.75 -8.23 6.30
C ARG A 43 -5.35 -7.16 7.32
N GLU A 44 -6.08 -6.05 7.36
CA GLU A 44 -5.91 -4.98 8.37
C GLU A 44 -6.07 -5.56 9.78
N GLU A 45 -7.19 -6.21 10.08
CA GLU A 45 -7.47 -6.86 11.37
C GLU A 45 -6.39 -7.91 11.76
N ALA A 46 -5.93 -8.70 10.79
CA ALA A 46 -4.86 -9.68 11.01
C ALA A 46 -3.51 -9.02 11.36
N LEU A 47 -3.17 -7.92 10.69
CA LEU A 47 -1.96 -7.15 10.99
C LEU A 47 -2.06 -6.47 12.36
N GLU A 48 -3.21 -5.89 12.70
CA GLU A 48 -3.45 -5.30 14.02
C GLU A 48 -3.30 -6.34 15.12
N LYS A 49 -3.92 -7.52 14.96
CA LYS A 49 -3.79 -8.62 15.91
C LYS A 49 -2.35 -9.11 16.05
N LYS A 50 -1.60 -9.23 14.94
CA LYS A 50 -0.22 -9.71 14.94
C LYS A 50 0.75 -8.72 15.58
N THR A 51 0.53 -7.42 15.38
CA THR A 51 1.42 -6.36 15.85
C THR A 51 1.01 -5.80 17.21
N ALA A 52 -0.22 -6.08 17.67
CA ALA A 52 -0.85 -5.45 18.82
C ALA A 52 -0.87 -3.90 18.73
N THR A 53 -0.95 -3.38 17.49
CA THR A 53 -0.95 -1.94 17.20
C THR A 53 -1.99 -1.62 16.13
N LYS A 54 -2.36 -0.35 16.00
CA LYS A 54 -3.32 0.08 14.99
C LYS A 54 -2.70 0.03 13.60
N VAL A 55 -3.50 -0.30 12.59
CA VAL A 55 -3.09 -0.21 11.19
C VAL A 55 -3.88 0.89 10.48
N ASP A 56 -3.20 1.73 9.71
CA ASP A 56 -3.85 2.65 8.79
C ASP A 56 -3.73 2.15 7.36
N ARG A 57 -4.83 2.25 6.61
CA ARG A 57 -4.97 1.70 5.27
C ARG A 57 -5.25 2.80 4.29
N GLU A 58 -4.40 2.89 3.26
CA GLU A 58 -4.63 3.82 2.16
C GLU A 58 -4.47 3.12 0.81
N ASN A 59 -5.21 3.59 -0.19
CA ASN A 59 -5.25 3.02 -1.53
C ASN A 59 -4.64 3.97 -2.55
N LEU A 60 -3.81 3.43 -3.44
CA LEU A 60 -3.25 4.12 -4.59
C LEU A 60 -3.72 3.43 -5.88
N TYR A 61 -4.53 4.11 -6.68
CA TYR A 61 -5.02 3.57 -7.95
C TYR A 61 -3.96 3.75 -9.02
N LEU A 62 -3.48 2.65 -9.61
CA LEU A 62 -2.39 2.63 -10.58
C LEU A 62 -2.88 2.35 -11.99
N ASN A 63 -2.39 3.15 -12.93
CA ASN A 63 -2.36 2.84 -14.35
C ASN A 63 -1.15 1.95 -14.65
N PRO A 64 -1.15 1.24 -15.79
CA PRO A 64 0.04 0.53 -16.26
C PRO A 64 1.25 1.46 -16.30
N ASN A 65 2.40 0.95 -15.85
CA ASN A 65 3.69 1.64 -15.87
C ASN A 65 3.78 2.88 -14.97
N ASP A 66 2.80 3.13 -14.09
CA ASP A 66 2.94 4.11 -13.03
C ASP A 66 4.11 3.71 -12.11
N TRP A 67 5.01 4.66 -11.85
CA TRP A 67 6.01 4.56 -10.80
C TRP A 67 5.34 4.85 -9.45
N VAL A 68 5.68 4.05 -8.46
CA VAL A 68 5.28 4.24 -7.06
C VAL A 68 6.52 4.50 -6.23
N VAL A 69 6.41 5.48 -5.34
CA VAL A 69 7.44 5.82 -4.37
C VAL A 69 6.84 5.69 -2.98
N ILE A 70 7.56 5.05 -2.07
CA ILE A 70 7.25 4.99 -0.64
C ILE A 70 8.45 5.54 0.11
N LEU A 71 8.19 6.51 1.00
CA LEU A 71 9.20 7.20 1.79
C LEU A 71 8.91 7.00 3.27
N GLU A 72 9.95 6.87 4.08
CA GLU A 72 9.92 7.13 5.52
C GLU A 72 10.50 8.52 5.75
N VAL A 73 9.82 9.34 6.55
CA VAL A 73 10.23 10.69 6.89
C VAL A 73 10.27 10.82 8.41
N ASP A 74 11.41 11.29 8.90
CA ASP A 74 11.67 11.49 10.32
C ASP A 74 11.34 12.94 10.70
N TYR A 75 10.55 13.10 11.76
CA TYR A 75 10.14 14.40 12.29
C TYR A 75 10.40 14.55 13.79
N ASP A 76 10.78 15.74 14.23
CA ASP A 76 10.92 16.15 15.65
C ASP A 76 9.58 16.62 16.26
N LEU A 77 8.50 15.87 16.01
CA LEU A 77 7.17 16.23 16.51
C LEU A 77 6.97 15.94 18.00
N CYS A 78 7.86 15.14 18.59
CA CYS A 78 7.70 14.61 19.93
C CYS A 78 8.96 14.89 20.75
N LYS A 79 8.80 15.66 21.83
CA LYS A 79 9.89 16.11 22.73
C LYS A 79 10.85 15.00 23.20
N THR A 80 10.41 13.74 23.15
CA THR A 80 11.15 12.58 23.65
C THR A 80 11.56 11.58 22.56
N LYS A 81 11.07 11.71 21.31
CA LYS A 81 11.33 10.73 20.25
C LYS A 81 11.15 11.31 18.85
N VAL A 82 11.87 10.74 17.89
CA VAL A 82 11.63 11.00 16.47
C VAL A 82 10.34 10.29 16.04
N ALA A 83 9.40 11.04 15.48
CA ALA A 83 8.19 10.51 14.89
C ALA A 83 8.43 10.14 13.42
N LYS A 84 8.18 8.89 13.06
CA LYS A 84 8.32 8.41 11.69
C LYS A 84 6.98 8.51 10.95
N ARG A 85 7.02 8.95 9.70
CA ARG A 85 5.86 9.01 8.81
C ARG A 85 6.16 8.34 7.48
N ILE A 86 5.28 7.45 7.06
CA ILE A 86 5.35 6.80 5.76
C ILE A 86 4.45 7.55 4.78
N PHE A 87 5.06 8.10 3.73
CA PHE A 87 4.34 8.70 2.62
C PHE A 87 4.42 7.83 1.38
N LYS A 88 3.41 7.95 0.52
CA LYS A 88 3.44 7.39 -0.81
C LYS A 88 2.85 8.33 -1.82
N PHE A 89 3.33 8.21 -3.04
CA PHE A 89 2.73 8.84 -4.20
C PHE A 89 3.06 8.01 -5.44
N LYS A 90 2.38 8.34 -6.53
CA LYS A 90 2.66 7.78 -7.85
C LYS A 90 3.00 8.87 -8.85
N THR A 91 3.70 8.48 -9.91
CA THR A 91 3.98 9.33 -11.07
C THR A 91 4.10 8.49 -12.33
N THR A 92 3.70 9.05 -13.47
CA THR A 92 3.96 8.44 -14.78
C THR A 92 5.37 8.73 -15.28
N ASN A 93 6.09 9.67 -14.67
CA ASN A 93 7.41 10.13 -15.09
C ASN A 93 8.47 9.90 -14.02
N LYS A 94 9.38 8.95 -14.28
CA LYS A 94 10.52 8.64 -13.39
C LYS A 94 11.37 9.87 -13.07
N LYS A 95 11.59 10.77 -14.05
CA LYS A 95 12.43 11.97 -13.87
C LYS A 95 11.81 12.99 -12.91
N ALA A 96 10.51 12.89 -12.63
CA ALA A 96 9.81 13.79 -11.72
C ALA A 96 9.89 13.33 -10.24
N ILE A 97 10.42 12.13 -9.96
CA ILE A 97 10.41 11.54 -8.62
C ILE A 97 11.05 12.46 -7.59
N ASP A 98 12.28 12.93 -7.82
CA ASP A 98 12.99 13.75 -6.83
C ASP A 98 12.25 15.06 -6.52
N SER A 99 11.70 15.72 -7.55
CA SER A 99 10.88 16.92 -7.38
C SER A 99 9.59 16.64 -6.60
N LEU A 100 8.97 15.48 -6.81
CA LEU A 100 7.77 15.07 -6.08
C LEU A 100 8.08 14.70 -4.62
N ILE A 101 9.23 14.09 -4.34
CA ILE A 101 9.71 13.86 -2.96
C ILE A 101 9.80 15.21 -2.23
N GLN A 102 10.49 16.17 -2.83
CA GLN A 102 10.65 17.52 -2.26
C GLN A 102 9.30 18.19 -2.03
N LYS A 103 8.39 18.16 -3.02
CA LYS A 103 7.04 18.69 -2.87
C LYS A 103 6.26 18.00 -1.75
N GLN A 104 6.39 16.67 -1.63
CA GLN A 104 5.67 15.91 -0.61
C GLN A 104 6.09 16.32 0.79
N ILE A 105 7.41 16.47 1.03
CA ILE A 105 7.97 16.83 2.33
C ILE A 105 7.71 18.31 2.65
N HIS A 106 8.03 19.21 1.72
CA HIS A 106 8.12 20.65 1.99
C HIS A 106 6.87 21.44 1.61
N THR A 107 5.93 20.87 0.85
CA THR A 107 4.74 21.60 0.39
C THR A 107 3.45 20.91 0.83
N THR A 108 3.31 19.62 0.55
CA THR A 108 2.08 18.88 0.88
C THR A 108 1.91 18.74 2.39
N HIS A 109 3.01 18.59 3.12
CA HIS A 109 3.03 18.45 4.59
C HIS A 109 3.61 19.69 5.28
N ALA A 110 3.40 20.88 4.71
CA ALA A 110 3.94 22.14 5.21
C ALA A 110 3.63 22.42 6.69
N MET A 111 2.50 21.91 7.22
CA MET A 111 2.13 22.05 8.62
C MET A 111 3.14 21.45 9.61
N ILE A 112 3.93 20.47 9.17
CA ILE A 112 4.93 19.77 9.98
C ILE A 112 6.34 19.90 9.37
N GLU A 113 6.53 20.79 8.40
CA GLU A 113 7.81 20.96 7.71
C GLU A 113 8.91 21.43 8.65
N ASN A 114 8.59 22.33 9.59
CA ASN A 114 9.57 22.86 10.54
C ASN A 114 10.18 21.76 11.44
N ASP A 115 9.49 20.64 11.57
CA ASP A 115 9.93 19.50 12.37
C ASP A 115 10.68 18.46 11.52
N TYR A 116 10.85 18.68 10.21
CA TYR A 116 11.52 17.73 9.31
C TYR A 116 13.00 17.55 9.71
N ILE A 117 13.41 16.29 9.86
CA ILE A 117 14.80 15.92 10.14
C ILE A 117 15.45 15.33 8.88
N SER A 118 14.86 14.24 8.36
CA SER A 118 15.42 13.49 7.24
C SER A 118 14.36 12.62 6.56
N HIS A 119 14.72 12.01 5.42
CA HIS A 119 13.89 10.98 4.82
C HIS A 119 14.73 9.85 4.23
N THR A 120 14.13 8.67 4.15
CA THR A 120 14.67 7.49 3.50
C THR A 120 13.66 6.97 2.47
N ILE A 121 14.16 6.61 1.29
CA ILE A 121 13.33 6.00 0.26
C ILE A 121 13.22 4.50 0.55
N LEU A 122 12.02 4.03 0.89
CA LEU A 122 11.76 2.62 1.19
C LEU A 122 11.51 1.80 -0.08
N TYR A 123 10.89 2.40 -1.10
CA TYR A 123 10.58 1.73 -2.36
C TYR A 123 10.48 2.72 -3.52
N VAL A 124 11.03 2.35 -4.69
CA VAL A 124 10.80 3.00 -5.98
C VAL A 124 10.69 1.94 -7.06
N GLY A 125 9.55 1.87 -7.74
CA GLY A 125 9.38 0.90 -8.83
C GLY A 125 8.03 1.01 -9.52
N GLN A 126 7.85 0.18 -10.55
CA GLN A 126 6.59 0.05 -11.29
C GLN A 126 5.92 -1.26 -10.89
N PRO A 127 5.11 -1.29 -9.82
CA PRO A 127 4.50 -2.53 -9.36
C PRO A 127 3.45 -3.08 -10.33
N TYR A 128 3.00 -2.30 -11.32
CA TYR A 128 2.07 -2.75 -12.36
C TYR A 128 2.61 -2.45 -13.76
N VAL A 129 3.09 -3.48 -14.44
CA VAL A 129 3.52 -3.43 -15.85
C VAL A 129 2.58 -4.33 -16.65
N LYS A 130 1.74 -3.75 -17.51
CA LYS A 130 0.69 -4.51 -18.20
C LYS A 130 1.25 -5.42 -19.30
N GLU A 131 2.39 -5.05 -19.84
CA GLU A 131 3.07 -5.75 -20.94
C GLU A 131 3.75 -7.05 -20.49
N GLU A 132 3.82 -7.34 -19.18
CA GLU A 132 4.33 -8.60 -18.66
C GLU A 132 3.36 -9.75 -18.94
N ALA A 133 3.79 -10.70 -19.77
CA ALA A 133 2.97 -11.78 -20.31
C ALA A 133 2.31 -12.70 -19.26
N LEU A 134 2.74 -12.64 -18.00
CA LEU A 134 2.24 -13.45 -16.88
C LEU A 134 1.92 -12.62 -15.64
N PHE A 135 1.72 -11.31 -15.78
CA PHE A 135 1.53 -10.40 -14.65
C PHE A 135 0.44 -10.88 -13.68
N PHE A 136 -0.74 -11.23 -14.21
CA PHE A 136 -1.87 -11.67 -13.38
C PHE A 136 -1.66 -13.05 -12.75
N ASP A 137 -0.90 -13.93 -13.38
CA ASP A 137 -0.56 -15.25 -12.81
C ASP A 137 0.48 -15.10 -11.70
N SER A 138 1.51 -14.28 -11.91
CA SER A 138 2.51 -13.95 -10.89
C SER A 138 1.86 -13.28 -9.68
N LEU A 139 1.02 -12.28 -9.95
CA LEU A 139 0.25 -11.61 -8.91
C LEU A 139 -0.61 -12.62 -8.16
N TRP A 140 -1.31 -13.52 -8.84
CA TRP A 140 -2.13 -14.53 -8.19
C TRP A 140 -1.31 -15.46 -7.28
N SER A 141 -0.10 -15.85 -7.70
CA SER A 141 0.81 -16.63 -6.87
C SER A 141 1.22 -15.87 -5.59
N ASP A 142 1.55 -14.58 -5.71
CA ASP A 142 1.87 -13.72 -4.57
C ASP A 142 0.66 -13.50 -3.66
N LEU A 143 -0.52 -13.38 -4.25
CA LEU A 143 -1.77 -13.29 -3.51
C LEU A 143 -2.05 -14.60 -2.77
N LYS A 144 -1.80 -15.78 -3.35
CA LYS A 144 -2.00 -17.07 -2.66
C LYS A 144 -1.14 -17.21 -1.41
N SER A 145 0.13 -16.83 -1.51
CA SER A 145 1.10 -16.97 -0.42
C SER A 145 0.86 -15.98 0.72
N ASN A 146 0.19 -14.86 0.45
CA ASN A 146 -0.06 -13.82 1.44
C ASN A 146 -1.54 -13.81 1.88
N ILE A 147 -2.51 -13.78 0.97
CA ILE A 147 -3.93 -13.51 1.24
C ILE A 147 -4.70 -14.67 1.86
N LEU A 148 -4.44 -15.89 1.42
CA LEU A 148 -5.35 -17.00 1.69
C LEU A 148 -5.33 -17.48 3.14
N GLU A 149 -4.35 -17.08 3.95
CA GLU A 149 -4.35 -17.45 5.37
C GLU A 149 -5.42 -16.69 6.19
N TRP A 150 -5.97 -15.58 5.67
CA TRP A 150 -6.92 -14.73 6.41
C TRP A 150 -8.39 -14.93 6.02
N LEU A 151 -8.66 -15.69 4.96
CA LEU A 151 -10.00 -15.96 4.45
C LEU A 151 -10.48 -17.34 4.89
N ASN A 152 -11.80 -17.49 5.06
CA ASN A 152 -12.43 -18.82 5.12
C ASN A 152 -12.60 -19.41 3.70
N GLU A 153 -12.95 -20.69 3.58
CA GLU A 153 -13.01 -21.35 2.27
C GLU A 153 -14.03 -20.73 1.30
N ASP A 154 -15.21 -20.32 1.79
CA ASP A 154 -16.23 -19.69 0.95
C ASP A 154 -15.74 -18.36 0.37
N GLU A 155 -15.08 -17.53 1.19
CA GLU A 155 -14.50 -16.26 0.77
C GLU A 155 -13.33 -16.45 -0.20
N LYS A 156 -12.52 -17.51 -0.02
CA LYS A 156 -11.43 -17.83 -0.95
C LYS A 156 -11.97 -18.15 -2.33
N GLU A 157 -13.03 -18.98 -2.40
CA GLU A 157 -13.63 -19.36 -3.68
C GLU A 157 -14.33 -18.17 -4.35
N GLU A 158 -15.05 -17.33 -3.59
CA GLU A 158 -15.62 -16.09 -4.12
C GLU A 158 -14.53 -15.14 -4.66
N PHE A 159 -13.49 -14.88 -3.86
CA PHE A 159 -12.40 -13.99 -4.28
C PHE A 159 -11.68 -14.52 -5.53
N LYS A 160 -11.39 -15.82 -5.57
CA LYS A 160 -10.77 -16.48 -6.72
C LYS A 160 -11.63 -16.38 -7.98
N LYS A 161 -12.95 -16.55 -7.86
CA LYS A 161 -13.88 -16.38 -8.98
C LYS A 161 -13.83 -14.96 -9.53
N GLU A 162 -13.92 -13.95 -8.68
CA GLU A 162 -13.87 -12.54 -9.11
C GLU A 162 -12.48 -12.13 -9.62
N TYR A 163 -11.41 -12.68 -9.04
CA TYR A 163 -10.05 -12.49 -9.54
C TYR A 163 -9.87 -13.03 -10.95
N ASN A 164 -10.30 -14.26 -11.21
CA ASN A 164 -10.19 -14.88 -12.54
C ASN A 164 -10.96 -14.09 -13.60
N LYS A 165 -12.18 -13.62 -13.26
CA LYS A 165 -12.95 -12.72 -14.13
C LYS A 165 -12.20 -11.43 -14.42
N ALA A 166 -11.65 -10.78 -13.40
CA ALA A 166 -10.89 -9.54 -13.53
C ALA A 166 -9.61 -9.70 -14.36
N ALA A 167 -8.93 -10.85 -14.23
CA ALA A 167 -7.72 -11.19 -14.96
C ALA A 167 -7.97 -11.68 -16.39
N GLY A 168 -9.23 -11.94 -16.77
CA GLY A 168 -9.56 -12.56 -18.06
C GLY A 168 -9.16 -14.04 -18.16
N ILE A 169 -8.77 -14.67 -17.04
CA ILE A 169 -8.40 -16.08 -16.97
C ILE A 169 -9.68 -16.92 -17.03
N GLY A 170 -9.83 -17.72 -18.09
CA GLY A 170 -11.01 -18.57 -18.30
C GLY A 170 -12.12 -17.93 -19.13
N VAL A 171 -11.90 -16.74 -19.71
CA VAL A 171 -12.79 -16.15 -20.73
C VAL A 171 -12.35 -16.63 -22.12
N ARG A 172 -12.42 -17.94 -22.35
CA ARG A 172 -12.39 -18.53 -23.69
C ARG A 172 -13.72 -19.25 -23.89
N GLY A 173 -14.53 -18.72 -24.80
CA GLY A 173 -15.61 -19.48 -25.44
C GLY A 173 -15.05 -20.60 -26.32
#